data_AF-A0A8S2YSW8-F1
#
_entry.id   AF-A0A8S2YSW8-F1
#
_cell.length_a   1.000
_cell.length_b   1.000
_cell.length_c   1.000
_cell.angle_alpha   90.00
_cell.angle_beta   90.00
_cell.angle_gamma   90.00
#
_symmetry.space_group_name_H-M   'P 1'
#
loop_
_entity.id
_entity.type
_entity.pdbx_description
1 polymer ?
#
loop_
_entity_poly.entity_id
_entity_poly.type
_entity_poly.pdbx_seq_one_letter_code
_entity_poly.pdbx_strand_id
1 'polypeptide(L)'
;LYGLKKTGTGLIRSVESLRLDMRKWGIHYEANGSRPYFIGHEREDVVEHRKKVIDYFLAREHNYYRLTDDDEPEWIKPTSKTPVILITHDESSFRSGEISSKRWIVGDTAPFHMKGRGKTLMISDFLVAHSSGPFFRLSDQEYSKACKKYPELEDNEGVHYEKNSATASIAIGNDSYFDNETVLSQFTRLLKLLEFKTEYKQHDIEILVDNATTHSKKEYSITDFSKKIGTKCEVSSIDWLVENDQFHTLNCHFTGGEHKGKAKGMVVIGKELGLDVNDKMKVDLLREKLASHAAFKTV
;
A
#
# COMPACT_ATOMS: atom_id res chain seq x y z
N LEU A 1 -37.33 39.08 11.26
CA LEU A 1 -35.86 39.03 11.21
C LEU A 1 -35.33 38.44 12.52
N TYR A 2 -35.38 37.12 12.68
CA TYR A 2 -34.84 36.43 13.86
C TYR A 2 -33.39 36.03 13.61
N GLY A 3 -32.48 36.39 14.52
CA GLY A 3 -31.10 35.88 14.57
C GLY A 3 -30.01 36.73 13.89
N LEU A 4 -30.26 38.02 13.67
CA LEU A 4 -29.19 38.99 13.36
C LEU A 4 -28.57 39.52 14.66
N LYS A 5 -27.24 39.42 14.78
CA LYS A 5 -26.46 40.09 15.83
C LYS A 5 -25.83 41.34 15.22
N LYS A 6 -25.95 42.47 15.91
CA LYS A 6 -25.32 43.73 15.50
C LYS A 6 -23.89 43.75 16.06
N THR A 7 -22.90 43.84 15.21
CA THR A 7 -21.52 44.15 15.60
C THR A 7 -21.16 45.55 15.11
N GLY A 8 -20.08 46.14 15.64
CA GLY A 8 -19.69 47.53 15.36
C GLY A 8 -19.47 47.88 13.88
N THR A 9 -19.46 46.89 12.98
CA THR A 9 -19.27 47.05 11.54
C THR A 9 -20.45 46.56 10.68
N GLY A 10 -21.55 46.05 11.26
CA GLY A 10 -22.73 45.63 10.49
C GLY A 10 -23.67 44.65 11.19
N LEU A 11 -24.72 44.22 10.48
CA LEU A 11 -25.61 43.15 10.91
C LEU A 11 -25.06 41.80 10.43
N ILE A 12 -24.75 40.88 11.35
CA ILE A 12 -24.23 39.54 11.05
C ILE A 12 -25.30 38.51 11.41
N ARG A 13 -25.61 37.57 10.50
CA ARG A 13 -26.47 36.42 10.83
C ARG A 13 -25.71 35.41 11.68
N SER A 14 -26.39 34.82 12.67
CA SER A 14 -25.85 33.67 13.40
C SER A 14 -25.69 32.45 12.49
N VAL A 15 -24.76 31.55 12.85
CA VAL A 15 -24.57 30.27 12.16
C VAL A 15 -25.87 29.46 12.19
N GLU A 16 -26.57 29.46 13.32
CA GLU A 16 -27.85 28.76 13.52
C GLU A 16 -28.94 29.27 12.57
N SER A 17 -29.03 30.59 12.38
CA SER A 17 -29.95 31.21 11.41
C SER A 17 -29.62 30.81 9.99
N LEU A 18 -28.33 30.81 9.62
CA LEU A 18 -27.88 30.38 8.29
C LEU A 18 -28.23 28.92 8.03
N ARG A 19 -28.05 28.01 9.01
CA ARG A 19 -28.45 26.60 8.88
C ARG A 19 -29.95 26.43 8.64
N LEU A 20 -30.79 27.26 9.28
CA LEU A 20 -32.24 27.25 9.07
C LEU A 20 -32.62 27.76 7.67
N ASP A 21 -31.95 28.82 7.18
CA ASP A 21 -32.18 29.33 5.82
C ASP A 21 -31.77 28.30 4.76
N MET A 22 -30.62 27.65 4.95
CA MET A 22 -30.14 26.60 4.03
C MET A 22 -31.15 25.45 3.92
N ARG A 23 -31.72 24.99 5.05
CA ARG A 23 -32.81 23.99 5.02
C ARG A 23 -34.04 24.49 4.27
N LYS A 24 -34.43 25.76 4.45
CA LYS A 24 -35.57 26.36 3.71
C LYS A 24 -35.32 26.46 2.20
N TRP A 25 -34.07 26.59 1.79
CA TRP A 25 -33.66 26.57 0.39
C TRP A 25 -33.54 25.14 -0.20
N GLY A 26 -33.97 24.11 0.53
CA GLY A 26 -33.90 22.72 0.08
C GLY A 26 -32.49 22.12 0.16
N ILE A 27 -31.62 22.68 1.00
CA ILE A 27 -30.25 22.21 1.21
C ILE A 27 -30.22 21.33 2.46
N HIS A 28 -29.77 20.09 2.31
CA HIS A 28 -29.74 19.10 3.40
C HIS A 28 -28.32 18.93 3.94
N TYR A 29 -28.19 18.69 5.24
CA TYR A 29 -26.90 18.41 5.88
C TYR A 29 -26.80 16.92 6.16
N GLU A 30 -26.05 16.21 5.32
CA GLU A 30 -25.97 14.75 5.38
C GLU A 30 -24.54 14.28 5.63
N ALA A 31 -24.43 13.10 6.25
CA ALA A 31 -23.20 12.35 6.35
C ALA A 31 -22.98 11.56 5.05
N ASN A 32 -21.75 11.55 4.55
CA ASN A 32 -21.42 10.84 3.31
C ASN A 32 -21.50 9.32 3.53
N GLY A 33 -22.63 8.70 3.16
CA GLY A 33 -22.84 7.25 3.22
C GLY A 33 -22.37 6.49 1.97
N SER A 34 -22.36 7.13 0.80
CA SER A 34 -22.02 6.48 -0.47
C SER A 34 -20.54 6.66 -0.81
N ARG A 35 -19.70 5.70 -0.39
CA ARG A 35 -18.31 5.66 -0.88
C ARG A 35 -18.27 4.90 -2.22
N PRO A 36 -17.82 5.52 -3.32
CA PRO A 36 -17.75 4.88 -4.64
C PRO A 36 -16.80 3.67 -4.68
N TYR A 37 -15.93 3.52 -3.67
CA TYR A 37 -14.96 2.43 -3.55
C TYR A 37 -15.56 1.06 -3.21
N PHE A 38 -16.84 0.97 -2.82
CA PHE A 38 -17.50 -0.32 -2.54
C PHE A 38 -18.12 -0.99 -3.78
N ILE A 39 -18.14 -0.31 -4.93
CA ILE A 39 -18.69 -0.87 -6.16
C ILE A 39 -17.74 -1.96 -6.66
N GLY A 40 -18.18 -3.22 -6.57
CA GLY A 40 -17.41 -4.40 -6.99
C GLY A 40 -17.03 -5.35 -5.84
N HIS A 41 -17.23 -4.95 -4.58
CA HIS A 41 -16.99 -5.80 -3.40
C HIS A 41 -17.95 -6.99 -3.33
N GLU A 42 -19.16 -6.84 -3.87
CA GLU A 42 -20.22 -7.86 -3.86
C GLU A 42 -20.24 -8.71 -5.14
N ARG A 43 -19.21 -8.63 -5.99
CA ARG A 43 -19.06 -9.58 -7.11
C ARG A 43 -18.85 -10.98 -6.55
N GLU A 44 -19.41 -11.97 -7.23
CA GLU A 44 -19.43 -13.37 -6.76
C GLU A 44 -18.02 -13.92 -6.49
N ASP A 45 -17.06 -13.62 -7.37
CA ASP A 45 -15.65 -14.00 -7.23
C ASP A 45 -14.99 -13.37 -5.99
N VAL A 46 -15.28 -12.09 -5.72
CA VAL A 46 -14.77 -11.37 -4.55
C VAL A 46 -15.37 -11.90 -3.26
N VAL A 47 -16.68 -12.19 -3.25
CA VAL A 47 -17.38 -12.77 -2.10
C VAL A 47 -16.86 -14.18 -1.81
N GLU A 48 -16.66 -15.00 -2.84
CA GLU A 48 -16.08 -16.34 -2.70
C GLU A 48 -14.65 -16.28 -2.14
N HIS A 49 -13.82 -15.37 -2.65
CA HIS A 49 -12.47 -15.16 -2.12
C HIS A 49 -12.49 -14.72 -0.65
N ARG A 50 -13.35 -13.76 -0.29
CA ARG A 50 -13.51 -13.29 1.09
C ARG A 50 -13.90 -14.42 2.04
N LYS A 51 -14.82 -15.29 1.63
CA LYS A 51 -15.20 -16.48 2.40
C LYS A 51 -14.00 -17.39 2.66
N LYS A 52 -13.20 -17.69 1.63
CA LYS A 52 -11.97 -18.50 1.77
C LYS A 52 -10.98 -17.90 2.76
N VAL A 53 -10.79 -16.57 2.73
CA VAL A 53 -9.91 -15.87 3.69
C VAL A 53 -10.45 -15.98 5.12
N ILE A 54 -11.76 -15.77 5.31
CA ILE A 54 -12.39 -15.92 6.64
C ILE A 54 -12.27 -17.36 7.14
N ASP A 55 -12.58 -18.34 6.30
CA ASP A 55 -12.50 -19.76 6.64
C ASP A 55 -11.08 -20.17 7.05
N TYR A 56 -10.06 -19.61 6.39
CA TYR A 56 -8.66 -19.82 6.74
C TYR A 56 -8.34 -19.36 8.18
N PHE A 57 -8.78 -18.16 8.57
CA PHE A 57 -8.56 -17.65 9.92
C PHE A 57 -9.39 -18.39 10.97
N LEU A 58 -10.67 -18.66 10.68
CA LEU A 58 -11.55 -19.40 11.60
C LEU A 58 -11.03 -20.82 11.89
N ALA A 59 -10.54 -21.53 10.87
CA ALA A 59 -9.96 -22.86 11.06
C ALA A 59 -8.71 -22.87 11.96
N ARG A 60 -8.07 -21.71 12.12
CA ARG A 60 -6.80 -21.51 12.83
C ARG A 60 -6.94 -20.58 14.03
N GLU A 61 -8.16 -20.24 14.46
CA GLU A 61 -8.40 -19.20 15.47
C GLU A 61 -7.61 -19.42 16.77
N HIS A 62 -7.43 -20.69 17.17
CA HIS A 62 -6.72 -21.10 18.38
C HIS A 62 -5.20 -20.88 18.32
N ASN A 63 -4.66 -20.56 17.14
CA ASN A 63 -3.25 -20.21 16.93
C ASN A 63 -2.99 -18.73 17.19
N TYR A 64 -4.00 -17.86 17.09
CA TYR A 64 -3.83 -16.41 17.19
C TYR A 64 -4.20 -15.88 18.58
N TYR A 65 -3.66 -14.72 18.89
CA TYR A 65 -4.16 -13.89 19.98
C TYR A 65 -5.45 -13.20 19.54
N ARG A 66 -6.43 -13.12 20.43
CA ARG A 66 -7.70 -12.42 20.19
C ARG A 66 -8.09 -11.58 21.40
N LEU A 67 -8.87 -10.54 21.16
CA LEU A 67 -9.50 -9.77 22.23
C LEU A 67 -10.87 -10.35 22.56
N THR A 68 -11.31 -10.19 23.81
CA THR A 68 -12.71 -10.41 24.18
C THR A 68 -13.60 -9.34 23.55
N ASP A 69 -14.86 -9.69 23.30
CA ASP A 69 -15.88 -8.76 22.78
C ASP A 69 -16.53 -7.90 23.91
N ASP A 70 -15.95 -7.90 25.10
CA ASP A 70 -16.49 -7.25 26.30
C ASP A 70 -16.08 -5.76 26.38
N ASP A 71 -16.74 -4.99 27.26
CA ASP A 71 -16.48 -3.55 27.46
C ASP A 71 -15.02 -3.25 27.88
N GLU A 72 -14.34 -4.22 28.50
CA GLU A 72 -12.92 -4.16 28.86
C GLU A 72 -12.18 -5.28 28.09
N PRO A 73 -11.56 -4.97 26.93
CA PRO A 73 -11.00 -5.98 26.06
C PRO A 73 -9.76 -6.64 26.68
N GLU A 74 -9.83 -7.95 26.92
CA GLU A 74 -8.74 -8.77 27.45
C GLU A 74 -8.13 -9.66 26.38
N TRP A 75 -6.80 -9.84 26.44
CA TRP A 75 -6.08 -10.72 25.52
C TRP A 75 -6.26 -12.20 25.88
N ILE A 76 -6.91 -12.94 24.99
CA ILE A 76 -6.95 -14.40 25.02
C ILE A 76 -5.70 -14.93 24.31
N LYS A 77 -4.90 -15.71 25.05
CA LYS A 77 -3.68 -16.33 24.52
C LYS A 77 -4.02 -17.55 23.64
N PRO A 78 -3.24 -17.80 22.57
CA PRO A 78 -3.38 -18.99 21.77
C PRO A 78 -3.10 -20.26 22.59
N THR A 79 -3.79 -21.34 22.26
CA THR A 79 -3.64 -22.65 22.93
C THR A 79 -2.81 -23.64 22.11
N SER A 80 -2.41 -23.23 20.90
CA SER A 80 -1.59 -24.02 19.99
C SER A 80 -0.15 -24.19 20.48
N LYS A 81 0.49 -25.27 20.02
CA LYS A 81 1.92 -25.52 20.26
C LYS A 81 2.82 -24.54 19.50
N THR A 82 2.33 -24.02 18.37
CA THR A 82 3.00 -23.03 17.53
C THR A 82 2.09 -21.81 17.40
N PRO A 83 2.14 -20.90 18.38
CA PRO A 83 1.32 -19.69 18.35
C PRO A 83 1.75 -18.79 17.18
N VAL A 84 0.81 -18.02 16.63
CA VAL A 84 1.03 -17.14 15.48
C VAL A 84 0.79 -15.70 15.90
N ILE A 85 1.74 -14.81 15.59
CA ILE A 85 1.54 -13.37 15.66
C ILE A 85 1.00 -12.89 14.33
N LEU A 86 -0.24 -12.40 14.34
CA LEU A 86 -0.83 -11.73 13.18
C LEU A 86 -0.39 -10.26 13.18
N ILE A 87 0.26 -9.85 12.10
CA ILE A 87 0.63 -8.47 11.81
C ILE A 87 -0.22 -8.00 10.63
N THR A 88 -0.88 -6.85 10.74
CA THR A 88 -1.61 -6.25 9.62
C THR A 88 -0.94 -4.95 9.19
N HIS A 89 -0.90 -4.69 7.89
CA HIS A 89 -0.28 -3.49 7.35
C HIS A 89 -1.27 -2.72 6.47
N ASP A 90 -1.23 -1.39 6.55
CA ASP A 90 -2.06 -0.49 5.74
C ASP A 90 -1.39 0.89 5.63
N GLU A 91 -1.75 1.66 4.61
CA GLU A 91 -1.33 3.05 4.42
C GLU A 91 -2.51 4.03 4.51
N SER A 92 -2.32 5.07 5.30
CA SER A 92 -3.28 6.16 5.46
C SER A 92 -2.70 7.48 4.95
N SER A 93 -3.52 8.23 4.22
CA SER A 93 -3.18 9.57 3.74
C SER A 93 -3.97 10.63 4.50
N PHE A 94 -3.26 11.55 5.15
CA PHE A 94 -3.83 12.69 5.86
C PHE A 94 -3.58 13.97 5.08
N ARG A 95 -4.62 14.75 4.77
CA ARG A 95 -4.45 16.01 4.02
C ARG A 95 -4.76 17.24 4.87
N SER A 96 -3.96 18.29 4.71
CA SER A 96 -4.30 19.60 5.26
C SER A 96 -5.55 20.13 4.57
N GLY A 97 -6.62 20.38 5.32
CA GLY A 97 -7.89 20.86 4.77
C GLY A 97 -8.86 19.76 4.35
N GLU A 98 -8.75 18.56 4.90
CA GLU A 98 -9.81 17.55 4.79
C GLU A 98 -11.18 18.14 5.15
N ILE A 99 -12.10 18.01 4.20
CA ILE A 99 -13.45 18.52 4.33
C ILE A 99 -14.21 17.60 5.28
N SER A 100 -14.97 18.18 6.21
CA SER A 100 -15.84 17.45 7.12
C SER A 100 -16.64 16.36 6.39
N SER A 101 -16.74 15.18 7.02
CA SER A 101 -17.54 14.04 6.54
C SER A 101 -19.04 14.34 6.40
N LYS A 102 -19.46 15.52 6.85
CA LYS A 102 -20.82 16.05 6.72
C LYS A 102 -20.78 17.36 5.94
N ARG A 103 -21.66 17.49 4.94
CA ARG A 103 -21.75 18.69 4.12
C ARG A 103 -23.19 19.08 3.82
N TRP A 104 -23.36 20.33 3.46
CA TRP A 104 -24.60 20.85 2.91
C TRP A 104 -24.69 20.46 1.42
N ILE A 105 -25.72 19.72 1.04
CA ILE A 105 -25.98 19.23 -0.32
C ILE A 105 -27.11 20.06 -0.92
N VAL A 106 -26.87 20.63 -2.11
CA VAL A 106 -27.86 21.43 -2.86
C VAL A 106 -28.46 20.54 -3.94
N GLY A 107 -29.75 20.20 -3.81
CA GLY A 107 -30.45 19.26 -4.71
C GLY A 107 -30.00 17.80 -4.55
N ASP A 108 -30.33 16.94 -5.53
CA ASP A 108 -30.04 15.49 -5.48
C ASP A 108 -28.64 15.12 -5.97
N THR A 109 -27.87 16.09 -6.48
CA THR A 109 -26.52 15.86 -6.98
C THR A 109 -25.50 16.09 -5.87
N ALA A 110 -24.99 15.00 -5.31
CA ALA A 110 -23.79 15.03 -4.48
C ALA A 110 -22.56 15.29 -5.39
N PRO A 111 -21.93 16.48 -5.37
CA PRO A 111 -20.72 16.68 -6.18
C PRO A 111 -19.62 15.71 -5.73
N PHE A 112 -18.90 15.12 -6.68
CA PHE A 112 -17.72 14.29 -6.40
C PHE A 112 -16.74 15.08 -5.53
N HIS A 113 -16.04 14.38 -4.64
CA HIS A 113 -14.96 14.98 -3.88
C HIS A 113 -13.92 15.54 -4.85
N MET A 114 -13.73 16.86 -4.87
CA MET A 114 -12.47 17.39 -5.35
C MET A 114 -11.41 16.95 -4.34
N LYS A 115 -10.35 16.26 -4.79
CA LYS A 115 -9.18 16.01 -3.95
C LYS A 115 -8.73 17.36 -3.36
N GLY A 116 -8.75 17.49 -2.03
CA GLY A 116 -8.46 18.75 -1.35
C GLY A 116 -7.11 19.32 -1.78
N ARG A 117 -7.04 20.64 -1.98
CA ARG A 117 -5.78 21.36 -2.19
C ARG A 117 -5.10 21.54 -0.84
N GLY A 118 -4.00 20.82 -0.61
CA GLY A 118 -3.28 20.85 0.66
C GLY A 118 -2.08 19.92 0.68
N LYS A 119 -1.18 20.14 1.64
CA LYS A 119 -0.08 19.22 1.93
C LYS A 119 -0.67 17.88 2.36
N THR A 120 -0.12 16.79 1.86
CA THR A 120 -0.53 15.43 2.23
C THR A 120 0.60 14.78 3.02
N LEU A 121 0.27 14.08 4.10
CA LEU A 121 1.16 13.22 4.85
C LEU A 121 0.66 11.80 4.68
N MET A 122 1.47 10.93 4.08
CA MET A 122 1.19 9.50 4.11
C MET A 122 1.87 8.89 5.31
N ILE A 123 1.16 8.01 5.99
CA ILE A 123 1.66 7.22 7.12
C ILE A 123 1.35 5.77 6.80
N SER A 124 2.32 4.91 7.00
CA SER A 124 2.19 3.47 6.86
C SER A 124 2.66 2.79 8.14
N ASP A 125 1.94 1.77 8.59
CA ASP A 125 2.24 1.14 9.87
C ASP A 125 1.91 -0.36 9.90
N PHE A 126 2.46 -1.05 10.90
CA PHE A 126 2.21 -2.46 11.17
C PHE A 126 1.51 -2.61 12.51
N LEU A 127 0.23 -2.99 12.45
CA LEU A 127 -0.53 -3.34 13.64
C LEU A 127 -0.26 -4.78 14.04
N VAL A 128 -0.23 -5.05 15.34
CA VAL A 128 0.07 -6.38 15.87
C VAL A 128 -1.05 -6.85 16.77
N ALA A 129 -1.55 -8.06 16.51
CA ALA A 129 -2.45 -8.75 17.41
C ALA A 129 -1.65 -9.41 18.55
N HIS A 130 -1.18 -8.62 19.52
CA HIS A 130 -0.43 -9.11 20.68
C HIS A 130 -0.51 -8.18 21.88
N SER A 131 -0.32 -8.72 23.10
CA SER A 131 -0.37 -7.95 24.35
C SER A 131 0.74 -6.91 24.52
N SER A 132 1.77 -6.92 23.66
CA SER A 132 2.85 -5.92 23.66
C SER A 132 2.41 -4.55 23.15
N GLY A 133 1.23 -4.47 22.52
CA GLY A 133 0.66 -3.23 22.02
C GLY A 133 0.16 -3.37 20.58
N PRO A 134 -0.70 -2.45 20.15
CA PRO A 134 -1.35 -2.53 18.85
C PRO A 134 -0.40 -2.18 17.69
N PHE A 135 0.76 -1.59 17.95
CA PHE A 135 1.77 -1.23 16.94
C PHE A 135 3.05 -2.03 17.15
N PHE A 136 3.69 -2.45 16.05
CA PHE A 136 4.98 -3.11 16.14
C PHE A 136 6.04 -2.14 16.68
N ARG A 137 6.68 -2.50 17.80
CA ARG A 137 7.78 -1.71 18.37
C ARG A 137 8.77 -2.58 19.14
N LEU A 138 10.05 -2.27 18.98
CA LEU A 138 11.13 -2.79 19.81
C LEU A 138 11.31 -1.93 21.07
N SER A 139 11.76 -2.56 22.15
CA SER A 139 12.35 -1.84 23.28
C SER A 139 13.67 -1.17 22.87
N ASP A 140 14.11 -0.14 23.61
CA ASP A 140 15.38 0.53 23.32
C ASP A 140 16.58 -0.44 23.36
N GLN A 141 16.53 -1.47 24.21
CA GLN A 141 17.57 -2.51 24.29
C GLN A 141 17.58 -3.41 23.05
N GLU A 142 16.41 -3.83 22.56
CA GLU A 142 16.28 -4.62 21.34
C GLU A 142 16.72 -3.80 20.12
N TYR A 143 16.28 -2.54 20.02
CA TYR A 143 16.66 -1.65 18.93
C TYR A 143 18.17 -1.34 18.91
N SER A 144 18.78 -1.10 20.07
CA SER A 144 20.24 -0.92 20.18
C SER A 144 21.02 -2.14 19.68
N LYS A 145 20.48 -3.36 19.83
CA LYS A 145 21.08 -4.57 19.26
C LYS A 145 20.84 -4.66 17.76
N ALA A 146 19.66 -4.24 17.29
CA ALA A 146 19.33 -4.17 15.88
C ALA A 146 20.28 -3.22 15.13
N CYS A 147 20.46 -1.99 15.60
CA CYS A 147 21.37 -1.01 14.96
C CYS A 147 22.84 -1.48 14.94
N LYS A 148 23.28 -2.26 15.94
CA LYS A 148 24.63 -2.84 15.92
C LYS A 148 24.82 -3.85 14.78
N LYS A 149 23.77 -4.58 14.40
CA LYS A 149 23.80 -5.56 13.31
C LYS A 149 23.49 -4.93 11.95
N TYR A 150 22.55 -3.98 11.95
CA TYR A 150 22.04 -3.27 10.79
C TYR A 150 22.16 -1.75 11.02
N PRO A 151 23.35 -1.15 10.82
CA PRO A 151 23.57 0.27 11.03
C PRO A 151 22.66 1.18 10.19
N GLU A 152 22.22 0.69 9.03
CA GLU A 152 21.28 1.38 8.13
C GLU A 152 19.90 1.61 8.76
N LEU A 153 19.56 0.95 9.88
CA LEU A 153 18.31 1.23 10.60
C LEU A 153 18.26 2.64 11.19
N GLU A 154 19.41 3.28 11.36
CA GLU A 154 19.50 4.67 11.82
C GLU A 154 19.33 5.69 10.67
N ASP A 155 19.38 5.22 9.43
CA ASP A 155 19.18 6.05 8.24
C ASP A 155 17.68 6.35 8.02
N ASN A 156 17.40 7.58 7.62
CA ASN A 156 16.05 8.09 7.33
C ASN A 156 16.05 8.94 6.04
N GLU A 157 16.93 8.64 5.08
CA GLU A 157 16.90 9.29 3.78
C GLU A 157 15.60 8.98 3.02
N GLY A 158 14.84 10.02 2.67
CA GLY A 158 13.61 9.94 1.87
C GLY A 158 12.35 9.49 2.62
N VAL A 159 12.48 8.62 3.63
CA VAL A 159 11.37 8.08 4.44
C VAL A 159 11.64 8.32 5.91
N HIS A 160 10.70 8.95 6.61
CA HIS A 160 10.84 9.17 8.05
C HIS A 160 10.30 7.96 8.82
N TYR A 161 11.18 7.18 9.44
CA TYR A 161 10.80 6.08 10.33
C TYR A 161 10.67 6.52 11.79
N GLU A 162 9.64 6.02 12.46
CA GLU A 162 9.55 6.16 13.92
C GLU A 162 10.62 5.32 14.61
N LYS A 163 11.25 5.90 15.65
CA LYS A 163 12.31 5.23 16.40
C LYS A 163 11.82 3.90 16.99
N ASN A 164 12.63 2.85 16.84
CA ASN A 164 12.34 1.47 17.28
C ASN A 164 11.14 0.81 16.57
N SER A 165 10.65 1.38 15.48
CA SER A 165 9.50 0.86 14.72
C SER A 165 9.83 0.72 13.23
N ALA A 166 8.93 0.07 12.51
CA ALA A 166 8.83 0.10 11.05
C ALA A 166 7.72 1.04 10.55
N THR A 167 7.07 1.80 11.44
CA THR A 167 6.16 2.89 11.09
C THR A 167 6.90 3.92 10.24
N ALA A 168 6.37 4.21 9.07
CA ALA A 168 6.99 5.10 8.09
C ALA A 168 6.04 6.27 7.76
N SER A 169 6.62 7.44 7.48
CA SER A 169 5.86 8.60 7.04
C SER A 169 6.57 9.36 5.93
N ILE A 170 5.79 9.87 4.99
CA ILE A 170 6.25 10.66 3.83
C ILE A 170 5.38 11.90 3.71
N ALA A 171 6.02 13.07 3.75
CA ALA A 171 5.37 14.34 3.45
C ALA A 171 5.35 14.54 1.93
N ILE A 172 4.16 14.50 1.31
CA ILE A 172 4.01 14.67 -0.13
C ILE A 172 4.18 16.14 -0.52
N GLY A 173 5.28 16.43 -1.20
CA GLY A 173 5.53 17.67 -1.92
C GLY A 173 5.74 17.37 -3.41
N ASN A 174 4.68 17.55 -4.19
CA ASN A 174 4.56 17.31 -5.63
C ASN A 174 4.75 15.86 -6.16
N ASP A 175 5.71 15.03 -5.71
CA ASP A 175 5.94 13.69 -6.33
C ASP A 175 6.25 12.51 -5.38
N SER A 176 6.22 12.65 -4.06
CA SER A 176 6.58 11.54 -3.15
C SER A 176 5.34 10.79 -2.65
N TYR A 177 5.10 9.57 -3.15
CA TYR A 177 4.11 8.61 -2.62
C TYR A 177 4.83 7.37 -2.08
N PHE A 178 4.15 6.53 -1.28
CA PHE A 178 4.63 5.16 -1.06
C PHE A 178 4.61 4.42 -2.40
N ASP A 179 5.78 4.28 -3.00
CA ASP A 179 6.01 3.40 -4.13
C ASP A 179 6.48 2.03 -3.65
N ASN A 180 6.74 1.14 -4.60
CA ASN A 180 7.16 -0.21 -4.28
C ASN A 180 8.50 -0.27 -3.55
N GLU A 181 9.44 0.61 -3.89
CA GLU A 181 10.76 0.64 -3.27
C GLU A 181 10.63 1.05 -1.80
N THR A 182 9.79 2.05 -1.53
CA THR A 182 9.45 2.49 -0.18
C THR A 182 8.79 1.38 0.62
N VAL A 183 7.78 0.69 0.06
CA VAL A 183 7.09 -0.43 0.73
C VAL A 183 8.07 -1.58 0.98
N LEU A 184 8.92 -1.93 0.01
CA LEU A 184 9.93 -2.98 0.16
C LEU A 184 10.96 -2.63 1.24
N SER A 185 11.43 -1.38 1.27
CA SER A 185 12.34 -0.87 2.30
C SER A 185 11.70 -0.97 3.69
N GLN A 186 10.43 -0.60 3.80
CA GLN A 186 9.66 -0.67 5.04
C GLN A 186 9.46 -2.12 5.52
N PHE A 187 9.10 -3.06 4.64
CA PHE A 187 8.99 -4.48 4.97
C PHE A 187 10.36 -5.08 5.34
N THR A 188 11.42 -4.72 4.62
CA THR A 188 12.79 -5.13 4.94
C THR A 188 13.19 -4.66 6.34
N ARG A 189 12.84 -3.41 6.68
CA ARG A 189 13.04 -2.86 8.03
C ARG A 189 12.27 -3.67 9.06
N LEU A 190 10.98 -3.95 8.85
CA LEU A 190 10.19 -4.78 9.76
C LEU A 190 10.84 -6.15 9.99
N LEU A 191 11.21 -6.87 8.93
CA LEU A 191 11.78 -8.20 9.02
C LEU A 191 13.11 -8.19 9.79
N LYS A 192 13.97 -7.19 9.58
CA LYS A 192 15.20 -7.00 10.37
C LYS A 192 14.90 -6.76 11.84
N LEU A 193 13.90 -5.95 12.15
CA LEU A 193 13.52 -5.65 13.54
C LEU A 193 12.88 -6.87 14.23
N LEU A 194 12.09 -7.68 13.52
CA LEU A 194 11.45 -8.88 14.05
C LEU A 194 12.46 -9.88 14.62
N GLU A 195 13.67 -9.98 14.05
CA GLU A 195 14.75 -10.84 14.59
C GLU A 195 15.11 -10.53 16.05
N PHE A 196 14.87 -9.29 16.50
CA PHE A 196 15.21 -8.82 17.83
C PHE A 196 14.04 -8.79 18.79
N LYS A 197 12.81 -8.93 18.32
CA LYS A 197 11.61 -8.89 19.17
C LYS A 197 11.53 -10.16 20.00
N THR A 198 11.97 -10.07 21.25
CA THR A 198 12.15 -11.22 22.15
C THR A 198 10.84 -11.95 22.45
N GLU A 199 9.76 -11.20 22.59
CA GLU A 199 8.42 -11.72 22.85
C GLU A 199 7.89 -12.63 21.72
N TYR A 200 8.42 -12.53 20.50
CA TYR A 200 7.90 -13.24 19.31
C TYR A 200 8.77 -14.45 18.91
N LYS A 201 9.84 -14.75 19.64
CA LYS A 201 10.83 -15.77 19.24
C LYS A 201 10.29 -17.20 19.14
N GLN A 202 9.15 -17.49 19.74
CA GLN A 202 8.52 -18.81 19.76
C GLN A 202 7.23 -18.83 18.94
N HIS A 203 7.05 -17.84 18.07
CA HIS A 203 5.86 -17.67 17.28
C HIS A 203 6.19 -17.74 15.80
N ASP A 204 5.25 -18.29 15.05
CA ASP A 204 5.21 -18.02 13.61
C ASP A 204 4.68 -16.60 13.38
N ILE A 205 5.15 -15.95 12.34
CA ILE A 205 4.70 -14.60 11.96
C ILE A 205 3.87 -14.71 10.69
N GLU A 206 2.67 -14.13 10.72
CA GLU A 206 1.81 -14.03 9.56
C GLU A 206 1.47 -12.57 9.32
N ILE A 207 1.76 -12.07 8.12
CA ILE A 207 1.53 -10.67 7.74
C ILE A 207 0.37 -10.61 6.76
N LEU A 208 -0.67 -9.86 7.11
CA LEU A 208 -1.84 -9.59 6.28
C LEU A 208 -1.74 -8.17 5.71
N VAL A 209 -1.80 -8.08 4.38
CA VAL A 209 -1.82 -6.84 3.61
C VAL A 209 -3.07 -6.80 2.76
N ASP A 210 -3.44 -5.61 2.28
CA ASP A 210 -4.42 -5.51 1.20
C ASP A 210 -3.81 -6.01 -0.13
N ASN A 211 -4.64 -6.06 -1.18
CA ASN A 211 -4.19 -6.48 -2.50
C ASN A 211 -3.83 -5.28 -3.41
N ALA A 212 -3.29 -4.20 -2.83
CA ALA A 212 -2.77 -3.09 -3.63
C ALA A 212 -1.67 -3.57 -4.58
N THR A 213 -1.55 -2.89 -5.72
CA THR A 213 -0.51 -3.22 -6.71
C THR A 213 0.91 -3.07 -6.14
N THR A 214 1.09 -2.21 -5.15
CA THR A 214 2.37 -2.00 -4.46
C THR A 214 2.81 -3.23 -3.65
N HIS A 215 1.87 -3.94 -3.01
CA HIS A 215 2.17 -5.17 -2.25
C HIS A 215 2.33 -6.41 -3.12
N SER A 216 1.77 -6.41 -4.32
CA SER A 216 1.77 -7.57 -5.23
C SER A 216 2.76 -7.45 -6.39
N LYS A 217 3.40 -6.29 -6.57
CA LYS A 217 4.35 -6.08 -7.66
C LYS A 217 5.65 -6.84 -7.36
N LYS A 218 5.78 -7.96 -8.05
CA LYS A 218 7.00 -8.77 -8.09
C LYS A 218 8.11 -7.98 -8.78
N GLU A 219 9.23 -7.81 -8.10
CA GLU A 219 10.49 -7.45 -8.76
C GLU A 219 10.85 -8.57 -9.73
N TYR A 220 10.86 -8.27 -11.02
CA TYR A 220 11.17 -9.27 -12.03
C TYR A 220 12.68 -9.42 -12.16
N SER A 221 13.15 -10.66 -12.11
CA SER A 221 14.54 -10.97 -12.40
C SER A 221 14.72 -11.21 -13.89
N ILE A 222 15.90 -10.90 -14.41
CA ILE A 222 16.28 -11.34 -15.75
C ILE A 222 16.19 -12.87 -15.93
N THR A 223 16.26 -13.61 -14.81
CA THR A 223 16.10 -15.07 -14.80
C THR A 223 14.67 -15.53 -15.06
N ASP A 224 13.67 -14.65 -14.86
CA ASP A 224 12.27 -14.92 -15.17
C ASP A 224 12.01 -14.97 -16.69
N PHE A 225 12.94 -14.48 -17.50
CA PHE A 225 12.81 -14.46 -18.95
C PHE A 225 13.45 -15.70 -19.57
N SER A 226 12.66 -16.40 -20.37
CA SER A 226 13.13 -17.54 -21.14
C SER A 226 13.71 -17.12 -22.49
N LYS A 227 14.61 -17.93 -23.05
CA LYS A 227 15.20 -17.64 -24.37
C LYS A 227 14.16 -17.76 -25.50
N LYS A 228 13.23 -18.71 -25.38
CA LYS A 228 12.22 -19.03 -26.41
C LYS A 228 10.91 -18.28 -26.21
N ILE A 229 10.19 -18.08 -27.32
CA ILE A 229 8.83 -17.55 -27.33
C ILE A 229 7.85 -18.55 -26.69
N GLY A 230 6.89 -18.03 -25.93
CA GLY A 230 5.77 -18.82 -25.36
C GLY A 230 6.14 -19.66 -24.14
N THR A 231 7.35 -19.51 -23.62
CA THR A 231 7.73 -20.07 -22.32
C THR A 231 7.19 -19.19 -21.19
N LYS A 232 6.84 -19.76 -20.04
CA LYS A 232 6.20 -19.03 -18.92
C LYS A 232 7.04 -17.79 -18.53
N CYS A 233 6.44 -16.62 -18.63
CA CYS A 233 6.96 -15.35 -18.14
C CYS A 233 5.81 -14.67 -17.39
N GLU A 234 5.99 -14.39 -16.12
CA GLU A 234 4.95 -13.78 -15.26
C GLU A 234 4.91 -12.25 -15.40
N VAL A 235 5.90 -11.68 -16.08
CA VAL A 235 6.04 -10.23 -16.29
C VAL A 235 5.17 -9.83 -17.49
N SER A 236 4.24 -8.90 -17.27
CA SER A 236 3.39 -8.37 -18.34
C SER A 236 4.09 -7.30 -19.18
N SER A 237 4.76 -6.36 -18.50
CA SER A 237 5.46 -5.23 -19.10
C SER A 237 6.61 -4.77 -18.20
N ILE A 238 7.59 -4.12 -18.82
CA ILE A 238 8.74 -3.49 -18.19
C ILE A 238 8.68 -2.01 -18.51
N ASP A 239 8.71 -1.16 -17.48
CA ASP A 239 8.72 0.29 -17.62
C ASP A 239 10.05 0.85 -17.16
N TRP A 240 10.64 1.78 -17.92
CA TRP A 240 11.86 2.48 -17.52
C TRP A 240 11.87 3.93 -17.97
N LEU A 241 12.63 4.75 -17.25
CA LEU A 241 12.87 6.15 -17.57
C LEU A 241 14.06 6.30 -18.53
N VAL A 242 13.91 7.22 -19.47
CA VAL A 242 14.99 7.67 -20.37
C VAL A 242 15.37 9.10 -19.98
N GLU A 243 16.55 9.57 -20.40
CA GLU A 243 17.20 10.86 -20.04
C GLU A 243 16.33 12.15 -20.17
N ASN A 244 15.11 12.06 -20.72
CA ASN A 244 14.17 13.17 -20.89
C ASN A 244 12.88 13.03 -20.03
N ASP A 245 12.93 12.26 -18.93
CA ASP A 245 11.76 11.94 -18.08
C ASP A 245 10.59 11.28 -18.82
N GLN A 246 10.86 10.68 -19.98
CA GLN A 246 9.87 9.95 -20.75
C GLN A 246 9.89 8.47 -20.37
N PHE A 247 8.74 7.96 -19.93
CA PHE A 247 8.55 6.55 -19.66
C PHE A 247 8.47 5.75 -20.96
N HIS A 248 9.28 4.70 -21.05
CA HIS A 248 9.16 3.69 -22.08
C HIS A 248 8.61 2.39 -21.47
N THR A 249 7.63 1.81 -22.15
CA THR A 249 7.01 0.55 -21.77
C THR A 249 7.32 -0.51 -22.82
N LEU A 250 7.95 -1.61 -22.39
CA LEU A 250 8.13 -2.82 -23.17
C LEU A 250 7.09 -3.85 -22.74
N ASN A 251 6.20 -4.22 -23.66
CA ASN A 251 5.30 -5.35 -23.42
C ASN A 251 6.07 -6.67 -23.52
N CYS A 252 6.06 -7.48 -22.47
CA CYS A 252 6.72 -8.78 -22.42
C CYS A 252 5.90 -9.88 -23.12
N HIS A 253 4.68 -9.58 -23.56
CA HIS A 253 3.82 -10.47 -24.33
C HIS A 253 3.54 -9.87 -25.71
N PHE A 254 3.31 -10.73 -26.71
CA PHE A 254 2.90 -10.28 -28.04
C PHE A 254 1.46 -9.74 -28.01
N THR A 255 1.28 -8.49 -28.41
CA THR A 255 -0.05 -7.82 -28.47
C THR A 255 -0.83 -8.17 -29.75
N GLY A 256 -0.16 -8.68 -30.78
CA GLY A 256 -0.75 -9.09 -32.06
C GLY A 256 0.11 -10.11 -32.83
N GLY A 257 -0.37 -10.54 -34.00
CA GLY A 257 0.30 -11.50 -34.87
C GLY A 257 0.13 -12.97 -34.47
N GLU A 258 0.91 -13.87 -35.10
CA GLU A 258 0.86 -15.34 -34.92
C GLU A 258 1.14 -15.79 -33.48
N HIS A 259 1.83 -14.95 -32.70
CA HIS A 259 2.21 -15.25 -31.32
C HIS A 259 1.40 -14.48 -30.27
N LYS A 260 0.27 -13.86 -30.64
CA LYS A 260 -0.57 -13.06 -29.73
C LYS A 260 -0.83 -13.79 -28.40
N GLY A 261 -0.59 -13.11 -27.29
CA GLY A 261 -0.77 -13.63 -25.93
C GLY A 261 0.37 -14.53 -25.42
N LYS A 262 1.33 -14.92 -26.27
CA LYS A 262 2.52 -15.65 -25.82
C LYS A 262 3.56 -14.67 -25.26
N ALA A 263 4.32 -15.13 -24.27
CA ALA A 263 5.48 -14.41 -23.76
C ALA A 263 6.57 -14.27 -24.83
N LYS A 264 7.20 -13.10 -24.89
CA LYS A 264 8.39 -12.84 -25.72
C LYS A 264 9.61 -13.51 -25.09
N GLY A 265 10.47 -14.09 -25.92
CA GLY A 265 11.75 -14.60 -25.48
C GLY A 265 12.81 -13.49 -25.36
N MET A 266 13.89 -13.74 -24.62
CA MET A 266 15.01 -12.79 -24.44
C MET A 266 15.57 -12.23 -25.75
N VAL A 267 15.61 -13.03 -26.83
CA VAL A 267 16.11 -12.56 -28.13
C VAL A 267 15.17 -11.53 -28.76
N VAL A 268 13.87 -11.74 -28.64
CA VAL A 268 12.86 -10.79 -29.16
C VAL A 268 12.91 -9.50 -28.36
N ILE A 269 12.95 -9.62 -27.03
CA ILE A 269 13.07 -8.48 -26.12
C ILE A 269 14.34 -7.68 -26.43
N GLY A 270 15.49 -8.34 -26.56
CA GLY A 270 16.75 -7.66 -26.87
C GLY A 270 16.71 -6.93 -28.21
N LYS A 271 16.09 -7.49 -29.24
CA LYS A 271 15.90 -6.81 -30.54
C LYS A 271 15.01 -5.58 -30.43
N GLU A 272 13.92 -5.65 -29.67
CA GLU A 272 13.02 -4.50 -29.44
C GLU A 272 13.71 -3.37 -28.66
N LEU A 273 14.65 -3.72 -27.78
CA LEU A 273 15.51 -2.78 -27.06
C LEU A 273 16.72 -2.30 -27.89
N GLY A 274 16.83 -2.70 -29.16
CA GLY A 274 17.93 -2.30 -30.04
C GLY A 274 19.29 -2.92 -29.67
N LEU A 275 19.31 -3.98 -28.88
CA LEU A 275 20.54 -4.69 -28.52
C LEU A 275 20.98 -5.63 -29.64
N ASP A 276 22.30 -5.74 -29.82
CA ASP A 276 22.88 -6.74 -30.72
C ASP A 276 22.77 -8.14 -30.11
N VAL A 277 21.65 -8.81 -30.42
CA VAL A 277 21.32 -10.17 -29.97
C VAL A 277 20.88 -11.07 -31.12
N ASN A 278 21.20 -12.36 -31.02
CA ASN A 278 20.78 -13.36 -32.01
C ASN A 278 20.41 -14.71 -31.37
N ASP A 279 19.70 -15.55 -32.14
CA ASP A 279 19.15 -16.83 -31.67
C ASP A 279 20.23 -17.86 -31.30
N LYS A 280 21.46 -17.70 -31.81
CA LYS A 280 22.59 -18.60 -31.53
C LYS A 280 23.33 -18.25 -30.24
N MET A 281 23.10 -17.07 -29.65
CA MET A 281 23.76 -16.67 -28.41
C MET A 281 23.41 -17.58 -27.23
N LYS A 282 24.39 -17.81 -26.35
CA LYS A 282 24.16 -18.51 -25.08
C LYS A 282 23.28 -17.66 -24.17
N VAL A 283 22.50 -18.35 -23.32
CA VAL A 283 21.55 -17.70 -22.41
C VAL A 283 22.25 -16.71 -21.47
N ASP A 284 23.41 -17.07 -20.94
CA ASP A 284 24.12 -16.21 -19.98
C ASP A 284 24.58 -14.89 -20.63
N LEU A 285 25.06 -14.96 -21.87
CA LEU A 285 25.44 -13.77 -22.63
C LEU A 285 24.24 -12.91 -23.03
N LEU A 286 23.08 -13.52 -23.29
CA LEU A 286 21.83 -12.79 -23.49
C LEU A 286 21.40 -12.04 -22.22
N ARG A 287 21.53 -12.70 -21.06
CA ARG A 287 21.24 -12.08 -19.76
C ARG A 287 22.18 -10.92 -19.48
N GLU A 288 23.48 -11.10 -19.69
CA GLU A 288 24.46 -10.02 -19.48
C GLU A 288 24.15 -8.80 -20.35
N LYS A 289 23.84 -8.99 -21.64
CA LYS A 289 23.45 -7.89 -22.53
C LYS A 289 22.18 -7.19 -22.07
N LEU A 290 21.15 -7.96 -21.73
CA LEU A 290 19.88 -7.40 -21.28
C LEU A 290 20.02 -6.66 -19.95
N ALA A 291 20.78 -7.21 -18.98
CA ALA A 291 21.06 -6.60 -17.67
C ALA A 291 21.80 -5.25 -17.79
N SER A 292 22.57 -5.04 -18.86
CA SER A 292 23.24 -3.75 -19.09
C SER A 292 22.32 -2.64 -19.60
N HIS A 293 21.11 -2.97 -20.05
CA HIS A 293 20.13 -2.02 -20.56
C HIS A 293 19.31 -1.39 -19.42
N ALA A 294 18.93 -0.12 -19.56
CA ALA A 294 18.18 0.63 -18.55
C ALA A 294 16.89 -0.08 -18.08
N ALA A 295 16.18 -0.72 -19.01
CA ALA A 295 14.99 -1.55 -18.74
C ALA A 295 15.20 -2.67 -17.69
N PHE A 296 16.44 -3.12 -17.47
CA PHE A 296 16.81 -4.17 -16.52
C PHE A 296 17.83 -3.70 -15.48
N LYS A 297 18.13 -2.39 -15.42
CA LYS A 297 19.03 -1.80 -14.43
C LYS A 297 18.32 -1.41 -13.12
N THR A 298 16.99 -1.34 -13.14
CA THR A 298 16.11 -1.28 -11.96
C THR A 298 15.74 -2.69 -11.50
N VAL A 299 16.77 -3.53 -11.35
CA VAL A 299 16.73 -4.86 -10.71
C VAL A 299 17.81 -4.87 -9.63
#